data_AF-A0A955XH29-F1
#
_entry.id   AF-A0A955XH29-F1
#
_cell.length_a   1.000
_cell.length_b   1.000
_cell.length_c   1.000
_cell.angle_alpha   90.00
_cell.angle_beta   90.00
_cell.angle_gamma   90.00
#
_symmetry.space_group_name_H-M   'P 1'
#
loop_
_entity.id
_entity.type
_entity.pdbx_description
1 polymer ?
#
loop_
_entity_poly.entity_id
_entity_poly.type
_entity_poly.pdbx_seq_one_letter_code
_entity_poly.pdbx_strand_id
1 'polypeptide(L)'
;MTGKKATAEDAEAFELLTARWRERELALDPRRVGDWSLEVDADGAPRLSCEMELPDGVEAHVPPPLEKRVAIAGKFLDETQIRLTGTPGTVTLLSFPLQSHRAVIGDDGSVTVHTKMPTAVALFAEGVLPPIGGTAVGLTVQGQTLDAMVLTGLRCDANGGHNDIAILVFKPATAASAR
;
A
#
# COMPACT_ATOMS: atom_id res chain seq x y z
N MET A 1 0.32 31.76 -8.81
CA MET A 1 -0.95 31.93 -9.54
C MET A 1 -0.96 33.31 -10.15
N THR A 2 -0.80 33.40 -11.47
CA THR A 2 -0.89 34.65 -12.24
C THR A 2 -1.77 34.36 -13.46
N GLY A 3 -3.03 33.99 -13.19
CA GLY A 3 -4.04 33.77 -14.21
C GLY A 3 -4.73 35.09 -14.56
N LYS A 4 -5.00 35.31 -15.85
CA LYS A 4 -5.55 36.55 -16.44
C LYS A 4 -6.96 36.97 -15.97
N LYS A 5 -7.50 36.41 -14.89
CA LYS A 5 -8.87 36.62 -14.39
C LYS A 5 -9.00 36.67 -12.85
N ALA A 6 -7.92 36.93 -12.11
CA ALA A 6 -8.04 37.09 -10.65
C ALA A 6 -8.80 38.39 -10.31
N THR A 7 -9.93 38.24 -9.60
CA THR A 7 -10.72 39.32 -8.99
C THR A 7 -10.10 39.76 -7.66
N ALA A 8 -10.61 40.84 -7.06
CA ALA A 8 -10.13 41.31 -5.75
C ALA A 8 -10.44 40.30 -4.62
N GLU A 9 -11.55 39.59 -4.70
CA GLU A 9 -11.92 38.52 -3.75
C GLU A 9 -10.97 37.31 -3.86
N ASP A 10 -10.47 37.00 -5.06
CA ASP A 10 -9.48 35.93 -5.27
C ASP A 10 -8.13 36.23 -4.58
N ALA A 11 -7.80 37.51 -4.40
CA ALA A 11 -6.58 37.92 -3.72
C ALA A 11 -6.67 37.71 -2.20
N GLU A 12 -7.82 38.03 -1.58
CA GLU A 12 -8.06 37.81 -0.15
C GLU A 12 -8.09 36.31 0.18
N ALA A 13 -8.73 35.50 -0.66
CA ALA A 13 -8.75 34.05 -0.51
C ALA A 13 -7.35 33.42 -0.68
N PHE A 14 -6.54 33.93 -1.62
CA PHE A 14 -5.16 33.44 -1.81
C PHE A 14 -4.23 33.79 -0.65
N GLU A 15 -4.34 35.00 -0.09
CA GLU A 15 -3.58 35.39 1.10
C GLU A 15 -3.99 34.53 2.31
N LEU A 16 -5.29 34.26 2.49
CA LEU A 16 -5.78 33.36 3.55
C LEU A 16 -5.23 31.93 3.40
N LEU A 17 -5.23 31.37 2.18
CA LEU A 17 -4.62 30.07 1.87
C LEU A 17 -3.12 30.05 2.18
N THR A 18 -2.42 31.09 1.75
CA THR A 18 -0.96 31.19 1.90
C THR A 18 -0.58 31.34 3.37
N ALA A 19 -1.36 32.10 4.15
CA ALA A 19 -1.17 32.25 5.60
C ALA A 19 -1.33 30.89 6.32
N ARG A 20 -2.46 30.19 6.11
CA ARG A 20 -2.71 28.88 6.73
C ARG A 20 -1.69 27.81 6.32
N TRP A 21 -1.21 27.86 5.08
CA TRP A 21 -0.14 26.98 4.61
C TRP A 21 1.21 27.28 5.30
N ARG A 22 1.58 28.55 5.44
CA ARG A 22 2.80 28.97 6.17
C ARG A 22 2.75 28.57 7.64
N GLU A 23 1.56 28.64 8.24
CA GLU A 23 1.29 28.22 9.62
C GLU A 23 1.21 26.68 9.77
N ARG A 24 1.34 25.93 8.66
CA ARG A 24 1.24 24.47 8.58
C ARG A 24 -0.11 23.90 9.01
N GLU A 25 -1.15 24.72 9.02
CA GLU A 25 -2.53 24.27 9.20
C GLU A 25 -3.02 23.49 7.98
N LEU A 26 -2.40 23.72 6.82
CA LEU A 26 -2.61 22.98 5.59
C LEU A 26 -1.38 22.13 5.26
N ALA A 27 -1.55 20.81 5.18
CA ALA A 27 -0.48 19.87 4.81
C ALA A 27 -0.18 19.87 3.29
N LEU A 28 -0.75 20.79 2.52
CA LEU A 28 -0.89 20.70 1.07
C LEU A 28 -0.36 21.94 0.36
N ASP A 29 0.11 21.78 -0.88
CA ASP A 29 0.63 22.88 -1.72
C ASP A 29 -0.53 23.67 -2.35
N PRO A 30 -0.71 24.97 -2.04
CA PRO A 30 -1.81 25.79 -2.57
C PRO A 30 -1.84 25.89 -4.09
N ARG A 31 -0.75 25.55 -4.78
CA ARG A 31 -0.67 25.54 -6.25
C ARG A 31 -1.43 24.38 -6.90
N ARG A 32 -1.95 23.43 -6.11
CA ARG A 32 -2.68 22.24 -6.58
C ARG A 32 -4.19 22.31 -6.35
N VAL A 33 -4.68 23.46 -5.89
CA VAL A 33 -6.12 23.72 -5.76
C VAL A 33 -6.68 24.00 -7.15
N GLY A 34 -7.61 23.15 -7.59
CA GLY A 34 -8.30 23.30 -8.87
C GLY A 34 -9.56 24.16 -8.75
N ASP A 35 -10.42 23.82 -7.80
CA ASP A 35 -11.63 24.58 -7.46
C ASP A 35 -11.63 24.94 -5.96
N TRP A 36 -12.32 26.01 -5.58
CA TRP A 36 -12.45 26.41 -4.18
C TRP A 36 -13.69 27.28 -3.93
N SER A 37 -14.15 27.29 -2.68
CA SER A 37 -15.20 28.18 -2.20
C SER A 37 -14.82 28.80 -0.85
N LEU A 38 -15.15 30.07 -0.67
CA LEU A 38 -15.03 30.79 0.59
C LEU A 38 -16.42 31.06 1.14
N GLU A 39 -16.74 30.44 2.26
CA GLU A 39 -17.98 30.64 3.00
C GLU A 39 -17.67 31.37 4.30
N VAL A 40 -18.55 32.27 4.73
CA VAL A 40 -18.46 32.87 6.06
C VAL A 40 -19.46 32.14 6.95
N ASP A 41 -18.98 31.54 8.03
CA ASP A 41 -19.86 30.86 8.97
C ASP A 41 -20.72 31.84 9.77
N ALA A 42 -21.67 31.31 10.54
CA ALA A 42 -22.59 32.12 11.33
C ALA A 42 -21.90 33.00 12.38
N ASP A 43 -20.66 32.68 12.75
CA ASP A 43 -19.85 33.41 13.73
C ASP A 43 -18.94 34.46 13.07
N GLY A 44 -19.05 34.63 11.74
CA GLY A 44 -18.25 35.57 10.96
C GLY A 44 -16.86 35.06 10.62
N ALA A 45 -16.54 33.79 10.93
CA ALA A 45 -15.26 33.21 10.61
C ALA A 45 -15.24 32.65 9.16
N PRO A 46 -14.21 32.99 8.37
CA PRO A 46 -14.08 32.49 7.01
C PRO A 46 -13.69 31.00 7.01
N ARG A 47 -14.49 30.20 6.31
CA ARG A 47 -14.25 28.80 5.97
C ARG A 47 -13.95 28.68 4.48
N LEU A 48 -12.79 28.10 4.18
CA LEU A 48 -12.38 27.82 2.83
C LEU A 48 -12.50 26.32 2.54
N SER A 49 -13.19 25.96 1.47
CA SER A 49 -13.23 24.60 0.91
C SER A 49 -12.44 24.58 -0.39
N CYS A 50 -11.68 23.52 -0.63
CA CYS A 50 -10.85 23.38 -1.84
C CYS A 50 -10.99 21.98 -2.42
N GLU A 51 -11.14 21.89 -3.74
CA GLU A 51 -10.99 20.66 -4.51
C GLU A 51 -9.58 20.63 -5.11
N MET A 52 -8.91 19.49 -4.91
CA MET A 52 -7.53 19.30 -5.33
C MET A 52 -7.50 18.67 -6.72
N GLU A 53 -6.79 19.30 -7.66
CA GLU A 53 -6.52 18.69 -8.96
C GLU A 53 -5.15 18.01 -8.95
N LEU A 54 -5.10 16.80 -9.50
CA LEU A 54 -3.82 16.14 -9.76
C LEU A 54 -3.15 16.82 -10.96
N PRO A 55 -1.81 16.98 -10.94
CA PRO A 55 -1.10 17.50 -12.10
C PRO A 55 -1.36 16.66 -13.36
N ASP A 56 -1.33 17.29 -14.52
CA ASP A 56 -1.45 16.59 -15.81
C ASP A 56 -0.48 15.40 -15.90
N GLY A 57 -1.00 14.23 -16.24
CA GLY A 57 -0.24 12.98 -16.32
C GLY A 57 -0.05 12.23 -14.99
N VAL A 58 -0.62 12.73 -13.89
CA VAL A 58 -0.68 12.02 -12.61
C VAL A 58 -2.10 11.51 -12.40
N GLU A 59 -2.28 10.19 -12.49
CA GLU A 59 -3.53 9.54 -12.09
C GLU A 59 -3.48 9.17 -10.61
N ALA A 60 -4.61 9.30 -9.92
CA ALA A 60 -4.73 8.81 -8.55
C ALA A 60 -4.45 7.31 -8.55
N HIS A 61 -3.42 6.86 -7.84
CA HIS A 61 -3.23 5.43 -7.63
C HIS A 61 -4.37 4.91 -6.75
N VAL A 62 -5.32 4.24 -7.37
CA VAL A 62 -6.35 3.49 -6.65
C VAL A 62 -5.79 2.11 -6.37
N PRO A 63 -5.49 1.76 -5.10
CA PRO A 63 -4.98 0.44 -4.78
C PRO A 63 -6.04 -0.61 -5.12
N PRO A 64 -5.64 -1.86 -5.44
CA PRO A 64 -6.60 -2.91 -5.72
C PRO A 64 -7.52 -3.19 -4.52
N PRO A 65 -8.74 -3.73 -4.76
CA PRO A 65 -9.66 -4.10 -3.68
C PRO A 65 -9.05 -5.14 -2.74
N LEU A 66 -9.19 -4.94 -1.43
CA LEU A 66 -8.58 -5.77 -0.38
C LEU A 66 -8.97 -7.25 -0.49
N GLU A 67 -10.16 -7.55 -1.02
CA GLU A 67 -10.70 -8.90 -1.19
C GLU A 67 -9.92 -9.73 -2.21
N LYS A 68 -9.11 -9.08 -3.05
CA LYS A 68 -8.26 -9.76 -4.03
C LYS A 68 -6.82 -9.87 -3.58
N ARG A 69 -6.45 -9.20 -2.49
CA ARG A 69 -5.07 -9.03 -2.05
C ARG A 69 -4.71 -10.01 -0.96
N VAL A 70 -3.41 -10.23 -0.84
CA VAL A 70 -2.80 -11.05 0.21
C VAL A 70 -1.74 -10.21 0.90
N ALA A 71 -1.77 -10.18 2.22
CA ALA A 71 -0.73 -9.54 3.04
C ALA A 71 -0.14 -10.51 4.06
N ILE A 72 1.15 -10.35 4.32
CA ILE A 72 1.88 -11.04 5.40
C ILE A 72 2.46 -9.95 6.31
N ALA A 73 2.17 -10.02 7.60
CA ALA A 73 2.58 -9.03 8.60
C ALA A 73 2.28 -7.58 8.16
N GLY A 74 1.12 -7.35 7.55
CA GLY A 74 0.67 -6.03 7.08
C GLY A 74 1.24 -5.58 5.73
N LYS A 75 2.16 -6.32 5.11
CA LYS A 75 2.71 -6.00 3.78
C LYS A 75 2.03 -6.80 2.67
N PHE A 76 1.50 -6.10 1.66
CA PHE A 76 0.87 -6.73 0.51
C PHE A 76 1.89 -7.33 -0.46
N LEU A 77 1.59 -8.52 -0.97
CA LEU A 77 2.49 -9.24 -1.88
C LEU A 77 2.69 -8.50 -3.20
N ASP A 78 1.65 -7.84 -3.72
CA ASP A 78 1.68 -7.07 -4.96
C ASP A 78 2.42 -5.72 -4.84
N GLU A 79 2.67 -5.25 -3.62
CA GLU A 79 3.47 -4.05 -3.33
C GLU A 79 4.94 -4.35 -3.06
N THR A 80 5.33 -5.63 -3.06
CA THR A 80 6.72 -6.02 -2.77
C THR A 80 7.62 -5.66 -3.94
N GLN A 81 8.56 -4.74 -3.69
CA GLN A 81 9.56 -4.28 -4.66
C GLN A 81 10.90 -4.93 -4.40
N ILE A 82 11.47 -5.55 -5.43
CA ILE A 82 12.73 -6.27 -5.38
C ILE A 82 13.74 -5.47 -6.18
N ARG A 83 14.79 -4.98 -5.52
CA ARG A 83 15.86 -4.28 -6.22
C ARG A 83 16.67 -5.27 -7.05
N LEU A 84 16.72 -5.05 -8.35
CA LEU A 84 17.60 -5.80 -9.24
C LEU A 84 18.96 -5.12 -9.29
N THR A 85 20.02 -5.91 -9.20
CA THR A 85 21.39 -5.43 -9.43
C THR A 85 21.53 -5.15 -10.92
N GLY A 86 21.60 -3.87 -11.29
CA GLY A 86 21.71 -3.40 -12.68
C GLY A 86 22.91 -2.48 -12.87
N THR A 87 22.91 -1.75 -14.00
CA THR A 87 23.94 -0.76 -14.34
C THR A 87 24.15 0.23 -13.19
N PRO A 88 25.40 0.51 -12.77
CA PRO A 88 25.69 1.53 -11.76
C PRO A 88 24.99 2.86 -12.09
N GLY A 89 24.29 3.44 -11.11
CA GLY A 89 23.52 4.67 -11.28
C GLY A 89 22.05 4.49 -11.72
N THR A 90 21.60 3.25 -12.00
CA THR A 90 20.18 2.95 -12.28
C THR A 90 19.57 2.10 -11.17
N VAL A 91 18.33 2.41 -10.77
CA VAL A 91 17.55 1.57 -9.86
C VAL A 91 16.49 0.84 -10.68
N THR A 92 16.70 -0.45 -10.89
CA THR A 92 15.68 -1.32 -11.51
C THR A 92 14.96 -2.07 -10.40
N LEU A 93 13.63 -2.00 -10.42
CA LEU A 93 12.77 -2.69 -9.45
C LEU A 93 11.95 -3.75 -10.18
N LEU A 94 11.93 -4.95 -9.62
CA LEU A 94 11.02 -6.02 -9.99
C LEU A 94 9.85 -6.03 -9.01
N SER A 95 8.63 -6.08 -9.53
CA SER A 95 7.42 -6.33 -8.76
C SER A 95 6.56 -7.34 -9.49
N PHE A 96 5.66 -7.99 -8.77
CA PHE A 96 4.74 -8.97 -9.36
C PHE A 96 3.31 -8.51 -9.13
N PRO A 97 2.49 -8.45 -10.18
CA PRO A 97 1.15 -7.89 -10.08
C PRO A 97 0.24 -8.82 -9.28
N LEU A 98 -0.89 -8.29 -8.82
CA LEU A 98 -1.89 -8.96 -8.00
C LEU A 98 -2.21 -10.39 -8.45
N GLN A 99 -2.36 -10.62 -9.76
CA GLN A 99 -2.73 -11.91 -10.35
C GLN A 99 -1.66 -12.99 -10.19
N SER A 100 -0.43 -12.60 -9.81
CA SER A 100 0.67 -13.53 -9.51
C SER A 100 0.58 -14.12 -8.10
N HIS A 101 -0.35 -13.63 -7.29
CA HIS A 101 -0.51 -14.01 -5.89
C HIS A 101 -1.92 -14.54 -5.66
N ARG A 102 -2.04 -15.63 -4.89
CA ARG A 102 -3.34 -16.14 -4.44
C ARG A 102 -3.20 -16.77 -3.07
N ALA A 103 -4.28 -16.80 -2.31
CA ALA A 103 -4.32 -17.52 -1.05
C ALA A 103 -5.65 -18.25 -0.90
N VAL A 104 -5.60 -19.41 -0.25
CA VAL A 104 -6.75 -20.26 0.07
C VAL A 104 -6.74 -20.53 1.56
N ILE A 105 -7.88 -20.31 2.20
CA ILE A 105 -8.13 -20.68 3.60
C ILE A 105 -8.77 -22.08 3.58
N GLY A 106 -8.15 -23.05 4.27
CA GLY A 106 -8.68 -24.39 4.44
C GLY A 106 -9.67 -24.48 5.59
N ASP A 107 -10.44 -25.56 5.64
CA ASP A 107 -11.47 -25.80 6.67
C ASP A 107 -10.88 -25.92 8.09
N ASP A 108 -9.61 -26.28 8.20
CA ASP A 108 -8.86 -26.37 9.46
C ASP A 108 -8.26 -25.02 9.92
N GLY A 109 -8.59 -23.93 9.21
CA GLY A 109 -8.03 -22.59 9.44
C GLY A 109 -6.59 -22.43 8.94
N SER A 110 -6.01 -23.44 8.28
CA SER A 110 -4.73 -23.28 7.61
C SER A 110 -4.85 -22.35 6.40
N VAL A 111 -3.77 -21.64 6.08
CA VAL A 111 -3.74 -20.74 4.93
C VAL A 111 -2.60 -21.16 4.01
N THR A 112 -2.94 -21.43 2.76
CA THR A 112 -1.97 -21.73 1.70
C THR A 112 -1.84 -20.51 0.79
N VAL A 113 -0.68 -19.87 0.81
CA VAL A 113 -0.36 -18.71 -0.04
C VAL A 113 0.53 -19.16 -1.18
N HIS A 114 0.12 -18.88 -2.41
CA HIS A 114 0.96 -19.00 -3.60
C HIS A 114 1.44 -17.60 -3.99
N THR A 115 2.75 -17.44 -4.09
CA THR A 115 3.41 -16.20 -4.49
C THR A 115 4.61 -16.51 -5.36
N LYS A 116 5.19 -15.51 -6.01
CA LYS A 116 6.43 -15.70 -6.76
C LYS A 116 7.60 -15.88 -5.79
N MET A 117 8.49 -16.82 -6.09
CA MET A 117 9.64 -17.12 -5.22
C MET A 117 10.46 -15.87 -4.88
N PRO A 118 10.77 -14.95 -5.82
CA PRO A 118 11.48 -13.72 -5.47
C PRO A 118 10.72 -12.83 -4.47
N THR A 119 9.39 -12.81 -4.50
CA THR A 119 8.56 -12.10 -3.50
C THR A 119 8.75 -12.72 -2.11
N ALA A 120 8.66 -14.05 -1.99
CA ALA A 120 8.86 -14.73 -0.72
C ALA A 120 10.27 -14.50 -0.15
N VAL A 121 11.30 -14.55 -0.99
CA VAL A 121 12.69 -14.29 -0.59
C VAL A 121 12.88 -12.84 -0.12
N ALA A 122 12.30 -11.87 -0.82
CA ALA A 122 12.37 -10.46 -0.43
C ALA A 122 11.70 -10.21 0.92
N LEU A 123 10.50 -10.76 1.12
CA LEU A 123 9.80 -10.66 2.42
C LEU A 123 10.59 -11.30 3.56
N PHE A 124 11.28 -12.42 3.29
CA PHE A 124 12.15 -13.05 4.29
C PHE A 124 13.36 -12.16 4.62
N ALA A 125 14.04 -11.61 3.61
CA ALA A 125 15.19 -10.74 3.79
C ALA A 125 14.84 -9.44 4.54
N GLU A 126 13.62 -8.94 4.37
CA GLU A 126 13.09 -7.77 5.08
C GLU A 126 12.60 -8.08 6.51
N GLY A 127 12.56 -9.35 6.91
CA GLY A 127 12.04 -9.79 8.22
C GLY A 127 10.51 -9.80 8.32
N VAL A 128 9.80 -9.65 7.20
CA VAL A 128 8.34 -9.69 7.11
C VAL A 128 7.82 -11.13 7.11
N LEU A 129 8.50 -12.02 6.38
CA LEU A 129 8.21 -13.45 6.38
C LEU A 129 9.11 -14.14 7.42
N PRO A 130 8.57 -14.69 8.53
CA PRO A 130 9.37 -15.40 9.52
C PRO A 130 9.90 -16.74 8.95
N PRO A 131 10.96 -17.32 9.55
CA PRO A 131 11.36 -18.69 9.24
C PRO A 131 10.24 -19.68 9.61
N ILE A 132 10.31 -20.91 9.07
CA ILE A 132 9.39 -21.99 9.43
C ILE A 132 9.46 -22.25 10.94
N GLY A 133 8.31 -22.29 11.61
CA GLY A 133 8.19 -22.43 13.06
C GLY A 133 8.56 -21.17 13.85
N GLY A 134 8.82 -20.04 13.17
CA GLY A 134 9.15 -18.77 13.80
C GLY A 134 7.94 -18.06 14.41
N THR A 135 8.12 -16.77 14.68
CA THR A 135 7.09 -15.90 15.28
C THR A 135 5.81 -15.91 14.47
N ALA A 136 4.67 -15.97 15.16
CA ALA A 136 3.37 -15.82 14.52
C ALA A 136 3.21 -14.41 13.93
N VAL A 137 2.57 -14.34 12.77
CA VAL A 137 2.30 -13.08 12.05
C VAL A 137 0.83 -12.96 11.69
N GLY A 138 0.36 -11.73 11.52
CA GLY A 138 -0.95 -11.47 10.94
C GLY A 138 -0.95 -11.75 9.43
N LEU A 139 -2.03 -12.34 8.91
CA LEU A 139 -2.27 -12.48 7.48
C LEU A 139 -3.53 -11.70 7.10
N THR A 140 -3.52 -11.08 5.92
CA THR A 140 -4.76 -10.61 5.28
C THR A 140 -5.00 -11.45 4.05
N VAL A 141 -6.14 -12.12 3.97
CA VAL A 141 -6.54 -12.96 2.83
C VAL A 141 -8.00 -12.70 2.54
N GLN A 142 -8.33 -12.39 1.28
CA GLN A 142 -9.72 -12.15 0.87
C GLN A 142 -10.43 -11.07 1.72
N GLY A 143 -9.70 -10.02 2.09
CA GLY A 143 -10.21 -8.93 2.94
C GLY A 143 -10.36 -9.29 4.43
N GLN A 144 -10.07 -10.53 4.83
CA GLN A 144 -10.12 -10.99 6.22
C GLN A 144 -8.74 -10.93 6.86
N THR A 145 -8.66 -10.41 8.07
CA THR A 145 -7.44 -10.39 8.89
C THR A 145 -7.42 -11.59 9.84
N LEU A 146 -6.28 -12.28 9.89
CA LEU A 146 -6.01 -13.47 10.71
C LEU A 146 -4.77 -13.21 11.56
N ASP A 147 -4.93 -12.92 12.85
CA ASP A 147 -3.91 -12.20 13.65
C ASP A 147 -2.76 -13.03 14.25
N ALA A 148 -2.77 -14.37 14.13
CA ALA A 148 -1.74 -15.22 14.74
C ALA A 148 -1.48 -16.51 13.94
N MET A 149 -0.73 -16.38 12.85
CA MET A 149 -0.44 -17.45 11.91
C MET A 149 1.06 -17.78 11.90
N VAL A 150 1.40 -19.05 12.13
CA VAL A 150 2.79 -19.56 12.09
C VAL A 150 3.06 -20.17 10.74
N LEU A 151 4.18 -19.80 10.10
CA LEU A 151 4.64 -20.47 8.89
C LEU A 151 5.09 -21.89 9.25
N THR A 152 4.45 -22.91 8.69
CA THR A 152 4.73 -24.33 8.98
C THR A 152 5.34 -25.08 7.81
N GLY A 153 5.30 -24.50 6.61
CA GLY A 153 5.90 -25.12 5.43
C GLY A 153 6.14 -24.12 4.30
N LEU A 154 7.20 -24.39 3.55
CA LEU A 154 7.52 -23.76 2.28
C LEU A 154 7.75 -24.88 1.27
N ARG A 155 7.09 -24.80 0.12
CA ARG A 155 7.34 -25.68 -1.03
C ARG A 155 7.62 -24.82 -2.26
N CYS A 156 8.45 -25.33 -3.15
CA CYS A 156 8.64 -24.76 -4.47
C CYS A 156 7.88 -25.61 -5.46
N ASP A 157 6.96 -24.99 -6.21
CA ASP A 157 6.36 -25.60 -7.38
C ASP A 157 7.14 -25.11 -8.60
N ALA A 158 8.14 -25.91 -9.00
CA ALA A 158 9.09 -25.57 -10.04
C ALA A 158 8.49 -25.91 -11.40
N ASN A 159 8.20 -24.90 -12.21
CA ASN A 159 7.78 -25.06 -13.61
C ASN A 159 8.97 -24.95 -14.58
N GLY A 160 10.21 -25.09 -14.09
CA GLY A 160 11.41 -25.14 -14.91
C GLY A 160 11.88 -23.79 -15.49
N GLY A 161 11.50 -22.65 -14.89
CA GLY A 161 11.91 -21.31 -15.35
C GLY A 161 12.06 -20.29 -14.21
N HIS A 162 12.48 -19.06 -14.52
CA HIS A 162 12.82 -17.99 -13.53
C HIS A 162 11.64 -17.45 -12.69
N ASN A 163 10.44 -18.02 -12.80
CA ASN A 163 9.20 -17.54 -12.18
C ASN A 163 8.53 -18.61 -11.31
N ASP A 164 9.33 -19.45 -10.65
CA ASP A 164 8.88 -20.49 -9.73
C ASP A 164 7.92 -19.93 -8.67
N ILE A 165 6.97 -20.78 -8.27
CA ILE A 165 5.94 -20.43 -7.29
C ILE A 165 6.39 -20.94 -5.92
N ALA A 166 6.46 -20.03 -4.95
CA ALA A 166 6.54 -20.38 -3.55
C ALA A 166 5.13 -20.68 -3.02
N ILE A 167 4.98 -21.84 -2.41
CA ILE A 167 3.77 -22.25 -1.70
C ILE A 167 4.09 -22.20 -0.21
N LEU A 168 3.55 -21.19 0.48
CA LEU A 168 3.69 -20.97 1.91
C LEU A 168 2.47 -21.55 2.63
N VAL A 169 2.69 -22.34 3.68
CA VAL A 169 1.62 -22.93 4.48
C VAL A 169 1.68 -22.37 5.88
N PHE A 170 0.64 -21.63 6.26
CA PHE A 170 0.47 -21.08 7.59
C PHE A 170 -0.58 -21.85 8.37
N LYS A 171 -0.39 -21.96 9.69
CA LYS A 171 -1.38 -22.52 10.61
C LYS A 171 -1.64 -21.57 11.78
N PRO A 172 -2.84 -21.60 12.37
CA PRO A 172 -3.11 -20.87 13.60
C PRO A 172 -2.10 -21.24 14.69
N ALA A 173 -1.58 -20.26 15.43
CA ALA A 173 -0.58 -20.49 16.48
C ALA A 173 -1.06 -21.47 17.58
N THR A 174 -2.37 -21.50 17.84
CA THR A 174 -3.02 -22.45 18.76
C THR A 174 -2.93 -23.90 18.27
N ALA A 175 -2.93 -24.13 16.95
CA ALA A 175 -2.76 -25.45 16.35
C ALA A 175 -1.28 -25.86 16.20
N ALA A 176 -0.35 -24.90 16.20
CA ALA A 176 1.09 -25.15 16.06
C ALA A 176 1.77 -25.59 17.37
N SER A 177 1.21 -25.22 18.54
CA SER A 177 1.77 -25.58 19.86
C SER A 177 1.48 -27.02 20.32
N ALA A 178 0.78 -27.82 19.51
CA ALA A 178 0.41 -29.20 19.83
C ALA A 178 1.37 -30.25 19.24
N ARG A 179 2.60 -29.87 18.86
CA ARG A 179 3.63 -30.75 18.30
C ARG A 179 4.96 -30.62 19.04
#